data_AF-A0A9D8H4Y4-F1
#
_entry.id   AF-A0A9D8H4Y4-F1
#
_cell.length_a   1.000
_cell.length_b   1.000
_cell.length_c   1.000
_cell.angle_alpha   90.00
_cell.angle_beta   90.00
_cell.angle_gamma   90.00
#
_symmetry.space_group_name_H-M   'P 1'
#
loop_
_entity.id
_entity.type
_entity.pdbx_description
1 polymer ?
#
loop_
_entity_poly.entity_id
_entity_poly.type
_entity_poly.pdbx_seq_one_letter_code
_entity_poly.pdbx_strand_id
1 'polypeptide(L)'
;MAALAYTILRPTPVDGAATARQQVLAYDKGRGPVVAYNKWKWLKKTYWIVPQNGIYSVAQSGTDRFDVIRGQTVFRITDYFNGYWTGAVTVKLTRALVPACQYVLGEVTPQGRVYMTMYKADTGEVINNPVGTMVKKQGEWTMVNEMTSPAQGGTLSHWAYMLQSKPGDRTFKDLPFAHQSIPKFMSSCPKGPPIRR
;
A
#
# COMPACT_ATOMS: atom_id res chain seq x y z
N MET A 1 -40.17 22.53 -52.47
CA MET A 1 -40.61 22.83 -51.09
C MET A 1 -39.45 22.45 -50.17
N ALA A 2 -38.53 23.37 -49.90
CA ALA A 2 -38.54 24.41 -48.84
C ALA A 2 -37.64 23.96 -47.69
N ALA A 3 -36.49 24.62 -47.58
CA ALA A 3 -35.52 24.49 -46.50
C ALA A 3 -36.00 25.23 -45.25
N LEU A 4 -35.68 24.71 -44.06
CA LEU A 4 -35.66 25.47 -42.82
C LEU A 4 -34.34 25.23 -42.11
N ALA A 5 -33.61 26.33 -41.92
CA ALA A 5 -32.34 26.41 -41.23
C ALA A 5 -32.53 26.40 -39.71
N TYR A 6 -31.62 25.76 -38.98
CA TYR A 6 -31.39 26.05 -37.57
C TYR A 6 -30.00 26.66 -37.40
N THR A 7 -30.00 27.95 -37.07
CA THR A 7 -28.81 28.72 -36.68
C THR A 7 -28.47 28.39 -35.23
N ILE A 8 -27.33 27.75 -34.99
CA ILE A 8 -26.76 27.67 -33.63
C ILE A 8 -25.87 28.89 -33.43
N LEU A 9 -26.25 29.71 -32.46
CA LEU A 9 -25.61 30.96 -32.06
C LEU A 9 -24.14 30.73 -31.69
N ARG A 10 -23.26 31.58 -32.24
CA ARG A 10 -21.86 31.67 -31.78
C ARG A 10 -21.84 32.24 -30.36
N PRO A 11 -21.06 31.68 -29.42
CA PRO A 11 -20.87 32.31 -28.13
C PRO A 11 -20.15 33.66 -28.31
N THR A 12 -20.69 34.69 -27.67
CA THR A 12 -20.04 36.00 -27.51
C THR A 12 -18.68 35.84 -26.82
N PRO A 13 -17.65 36.60 -27.21
CA PRO A 13 -16.37 36.56 -26.54
C PRO A 13 -16.53 37.09 -25.12
N VAL A 14 -16.25 36.26 -24.12
CA VAL A 14 -16.10 36.72 -22.75
C VAL A 14 -14.69 37.28 -22.65
N ASP A 15 -14.58 38.58 -22.39
CA ASP A 15 -13.33 39.25 -22.05
C ASP A 15 -12.71 38.58 -20.81
N GLY A 16 -11.75 37.68 -21.04
CA GLY A 16 -11.14 36.89 -19.95
C GLY A 16 -9.91 36.06 -20.33
N ALA A 17 -9.42 36.16 -21.56
CA ALA A 17 -8.25 35.38 -21.99
C ALA A 17 -6.92 35.85 -21.37
N ALA A 18 -6.89 37.05 -20.76
CA ALA A 18 -5.69 37.61 -20.14
C ALA A 18 -5.45 37.13 -18.69
N THR A 19 -6.45 36.61 -17.97
CA THR A 19 -6.34 36.30 -16.54
C THR A 19 -5.88 34.87 -16.25
N ALA A 20 -6.19 33.89 -17.10
CA ALA A 20 -5.77 32.50 -16.88
C ALA A 20 -4.25 32.29 -17.04
N ARG A 21 -3.61 32.94 -18.03
CA ARG A 21 -2.15 32.87 -18.22
C ARG A 21 -1.38 33.56 -17.10
N GLN A 22 -1.89 34.67 -16.56
CA GLN A 22 -1.25 35.35 -15.43
C GLN A 22 -1.40 34.57 -14.11
N GLN A 23 -2.50 33.85 -13.90
CA GLN A 23 -2.68 33.00 -12.70
C GLN A 23 -1.75 31.78 -12.68
N VAL A 24 -1.52 31.13 -13.84
CA VAL A 24 -0.58 29.99 -13.93
C VAL A 24 0.87 30.45 -13.72
N LEU A 25 1.25 31.61 -14.29
CA LEU A 25 2.60 32.18 -14.11
C LEU A 25 2.84 32.77 -12.72
N ALA A 26 1.79 33.18 -12.00
CA ALA A 26 1.88 33.62 -10.61
C ALA A 26 1.95 32.44 -9.63
N TYR A 27 1.33 31.30 -9.94
CA TYR A 27 1.38 30.09 -9.11
C TYR A 27 2.77 29.45 -9.08
N ASP A 28 3.54 29.55 -10.17
CA ASP A 28 4.90 29.02 -10.24
C ASP A 28 5.96 29.90 -9.55
N LYS A 29 5.72 31.20 -9.38
CA LYS A 29 6.70 32.13 -8.78
C LYS A 29 6.80 32.07 -7.26
N GLY A 30 5.89 31.36 -6.59
CA GLY A 30 5.85 31.20 -5.12
C GLY A 30 6.23 29.81 -4.61
N ARG A 31 6.37 28.81 -5.49
CA ARG A 31 6.93 27.52 -5.11
C ARG A 31 8.44 27.67 -5.05
N GLY A 32 8.96 27.91 -3.85
CA GLY A 32 10.33 27.51 -3.52
C GLY A 32 10.59 26.07 -4.01
N PRO A 33 11.85 25.65 -4.14
CA PRO A 33 12.20 24.35 -4.71
C PRO A 33 11.30 23.26 -4.13
N VAL A 34 10.73 22.38 -4.98
CA VAL A 34 9.91 21.26 -4.52
C VAL A 34 10.76 20.43 -3.55
N VAL A 35 10.62 20.70 -2.26
CA VAL A 35 11.38 19.99 -1.24
C VAL A 35 10.76 18.61 -1.14
N ALA A 36 11.52 17.58 -1.53
CA ALA A 36 11.09 16.21 -1.41
C ALA A 36 10.68 15.94 0.05
N TYR A 37 9.43 15.50 0.25
CA TYR A 37 8.89 15.21 1.57
C TYR A 37 9.57 13.94 2.14
N ASN A 38 10.37 14.12 3.20
CA ASN A 38 11.31 13.11 3.68
C ASN A 38 11.02 12.54 5.08
N LYS A 39 9.94 12.94 5.77
CA LYS A 39 9.63 12.48 7.13
C LYS A 39 9.63 10.94 7.25
N TRP A 40 9.08 10.25 6.25
CA TRP A 40 8.97 8.79 6.23
C TRP A 40 10.01 8.11 5.34
N LYS A 41 11.04 8.83 4.90
CA LYS A 41 12.11 8.30 4.02
C LYS A 41 12.81 7.07 4.62
N TRP A 42 12.85 6.99 5.94
CA TRP A 42 13.44 5.88 6.69
C TRP A 42 12.70 4.54 6.50
N LEU A 43 11.46 4.54 5.98
CA LEU A 43 10.74 3.30 5.63
C LEU A 43 11.47 2.51 4.55
N LYS A 44 12.28 3.16 3.70
CA LYS A 44 13.04 2.49 2.65
C LYS A 44 13.97 1.40 3.21
N LYS A 45 14.01 0.24 2.56
CA LYS A 45 14.85 -0.93 2.92
C LYS A 45 14.54 -1.49 4.30
N THR A 46 13.29 -1.40 4.75
CA THR A 46 12.85 -1.99 6.03
C THR A 46 12.03 -3.25 5.81
N TYR A 47 12.01 -4.12 6.81
CA TYR A 47 11.12 -5.27 6.87
C TYR A 47 10.10 -5.06 7.98
N TRP A 48 8.86 -5.39 7.70
CA TRP A 48 7.75 -5.30 8.66
C TRP A 48 7.06 -6.64 8.73
N ILE A 49 6.80 -7.11 9.94
CA ILE A 49 6.20 -8.41 10.17
C ILE A 49 4.95 -8.26 11.01
N VAL A 50 4.01 -9.18 10.82
CA VAL A 50 2.94 -9.40 11.80
C VAL A 50 3.52 -10.24 12.95
N PRO A 51 3.56 -9.71 14.18
CA PRO A 51 4.06 -10.43 15.35
C PRO A 51 3.07 -11.50 15.82
N GLN A 52 3.51 -12.37 16.75
CA GLN A 52 2.74 -13.50 17.27
C GLN A 52 1.31 -13.13 17.74
N ASN A 53 1.15 -11.98 18.39
CA ASN A 53 -0.16 -11.53 18.89
C ASN A 53 -1.10 -10.99 17.78
N GLY A 54 -0.59 -10.79 16.56
CA GLY A 54 -1.36 -10.31 15.41
C GLY A 54 -1.62 -11.37 14.32
N ILE A 55 -1.20 -12.62 14.50
CA ILE A 55 -1.23 -13.65 13.43
C ILE A 55 -2.63 -14.14 13.03
N TYR A 56 -3.66 -13.80 13.80
CA TYR A 56 -5.02 -14.28 13.56
C TYR A 56 -5.77 -13.39 12.57
N SER A 57 -6.47 -14.01 11.63
CA SER A 57 -7.37 -13.38 10.67
C SER A 57 -8.72 -14.12 10.69
N VAL A 58 -9.77 -13.48 10.18
CA VAL A 58 -11.10 -14.09 10.07
C VAL A 58 -11.41 -14.27 8.59
N ALA A 59 -11.71 -15.49 8.18
CA ALA A 59 -12.06 -15.82 6.80
C ALA A 59 -13.52 -16.29 6.73
N GLN A 60 -14.25 -15.81 5.73
CA GLN A 60 -15.55 -16.39 5.39
C GLN A 60 -15.35 -17.78 4.80
N SER A 61 -16.13 -18.75 5.29
CA SER A 61 -16.15 -20.12 4.80
C SER A 61 -17.59 -20.49 4.43
N GLY A 62 -17.88 -20.62 3.14
CA GLY A 62 -19.25 -20.81 2.68
C GLY A 62 -20.08 -19.54 2.79
N THR A 63 -21.40 -19.67 2.87
CA THR A 63 -22.32 -18.51 2.82
C THR A 63 -22.63 -17.90 4.19
N ASP A 64 -22.43 -18.64 5.29
CA ASP A 64 -22.95 -18.31 6.62
C ASP A 64 -21.97 -18.51 7.79
N ARG A 65 -20.70 -18.87 7.52
CA ARG A 65 -19.70 -19.12 8.56
C ARG A 65 -18.45 -18.26 8.41
N PHE A 66 -17.84 -17.93 9.55
CA PHE A 66 -16.52 -17.31 9.64
C PHE A 66 -15.59 -18.18 10.48
N ASP A 67 -14.38 -18.42 9.98
CA ASP A 67 -13.36 -19.19 10.67
C ASP A 67 -12.16 -18.32 11.02
N VAL A 68 -11.64 -18.51 12.23
CA VAL A 68 -10.35 -17.95 12.60
C VAL A 68 -9.25 -18.77 11.94
N ILE A 69 -8.38 -18.09 11.21
CA ILE A 69 -7.18 -18.69 10.62
C ILE A 69 -5.93 -17.95 11.11
N ARG A 70 -4.78 -18.60 10.97
CA ARG A 70 -3.48 -17.98 11.25
C ARG A 70 -2.70 -17.76 9.97
N GLY A 71 -1.86 -16.72 9.97
CA GLY A 71 -0.92 -16.48 8.89
C GLY A 71 0.31 -15.69 9.30
N GLN A 72 1.34 -15.81 8.47
CA GLN A 72 2.51 -14.95 8.50
C GLN A 72 2.45 -13.97 7.34
N THR A 73 2.61 -12.70 7.63
CA THR A 73 2.78 -11.64 6.64
C THR A 73 4.10 -10.93 6.88
N VAL A 74 4.85 -10.70 5.79
CA VAL A 74 6.08 -9.92 5.79
C VAL A 74 6.04 -8.92 4.65
N PHE A 75 6.25 -7.65 4.98
CA PHE A 75 6.48 -6.59 3.99
C PHE A 75 7.97 -6.32 3.94
N ARG A 76 8.50 -6.15 2.73
CA ARG A 76 9.81 -5.53 2.50
C ARG A 76 9.59 -4.27 1.70
N ILE A 77 9.80 -3.12 2.34
CA ILE A 77 9.72 -1.82 1.67
C ILE A 77 11.02 -1.63 0.87
N THR A 78 10.88 -1.53 -0.45
CA THR A 78 12.00 -1.40 -1.38
C THR A 78 12.44 0.05 -1.52
N ASP A 79 11.50 0.96 -1.78
CA ASP A 79 11.80 2.35 -2.11
C ASP A 79 10.81 3.33 -1.48
N TYR A 80 11.21 4.59 -1.48
CA TYR A 80 10.42 5.72 -0.99
C TYR A 80 10.68 6.96 -1.85
N PHE A 81 9.62 7.72 -2.11
CA PHE A 81 9.66 9.02 -2.75
C PHE A 81 8.47 9.88 -2.32
N ASN A 82 8.72 11.00 -1.65
CA ASN A 82 7.73 12.05 -1.42
C ASN A 82 6.40 11.58 -0.78
N GLY A 83 6.46 10.64 0.16
CA GLY A 83 5.28 10.05 0.81
C GLY A 83 4.79 8.76 0.16
N TYR A 84 5.21 8.47 -1.07
CA TYR A 84 4.99 7.19 -1.73
C TYR A 84 6.07 6.19 -1.33
N TRP A 85 5.72 4.92 -1.23
CA TRP A 85 6.63 3.82 -1.01
C TRP A 85 6.18 2.59 -1.78
N THR A 86 7.13 1.74 -2.13
CA THR A 86 6.86 0.48 -2.83
C THR A 86 7.55 -0.68 -2.14
N GLY A 87 7.06 -1.89 -2.38
CA GLY A 87 7.65 -3.08 -1.76
C GLY A 87 7.11 -4.39 -2.29
N ALA A 88 7.64 -5.47 -1.71
CA ALA A 88 7.10 -6.81 -1.85
C ALA A 88 6.43 -7.24 -0.54
N VAL A 89 5.36 -8.01 -0.67
CA VAL A 89 4.64 -8.61 0.44
C VAL A 89 4.55 -10.11 0.21
N THR A 90 4.90 -10.88 1.23
CA THR A 90 4.76 -12.34 1.25
C THR A 90 3.79 -12.73 2.35
N VAL A 91 2.79 -13.54 2.00
CA VAL A 91 1.75 -14.00 2.93
C VAL A 91 1.66 -15.51 2.88
N LYS A 92 1.68 -16.17 4.04
CA LYS A 92 1.40 -17.61 4.18
C LYS A 92 0.29 -17.79 5.18
N LEU A 93 -0.81 -18.43 4.76
CA LEU A 93 -1.96 -18.74 5.61
C LEU A 93 -1.98 -20.23 5.97
N THR A 94 -2.63 -20.59 7.07
CA THR A 94 -2.74 -21.99 7.53
C THR A 94 -3.37 -22.91 6.47
N ARG A 95 -4.29 -22.40 5.65
CA ARG A 95 -4.97 -23.16 4.59
C ARG A 95 -4.25 -23.13 3.24
N ALA A 96 -3.16 -22.38 3.11
CA ALA A 96 -2.42 -22.22 1.86
C ALA A 96 -1.10 -22.99 1.93
N LEU A 97 -0.90 -23.93 1.00
CA LEU A 97 0.33 -24.70 0.90
C LEU A 97 1.52 -23.84 0.46
N VAL A 98 1.27 -22.88 -0.43
CA VAL A 98 2.28 -22.00 -1.02
C VAL A 98 2.04 -20.56 -0.57
N PRO A 99 3.10 -19.81 -0.18
CA PRO A 99 2.97 -18.39 0.09
C PRO A 99 2.52 -17.59 -1.13
N ALA A 100 1.60 -16.65 -0.93
CA ALA A 100 1.21 -15.69 -1.95
C ALA A 100 2.22 -14.53 -2.01
N CYS A 101 2.56 -14.12 -3.23
CA CYS A 101 3.47 -13.02 -3.50
C CYS A 101 2.70 -11.82 -4.05
N GLN A 102 2.95 -10.65 -3.47
CA GLN A 102 2.27 -9.42 -3.84
C GLN A 102 3.27 -8.26 -3.95
N TYR A 103 2.91 -7.26 -4.74
CA TYR A 103 3.54 -5.94 -4.67
C TYR A 103 2.62 -4.96 -3.95
N VAL A 104 3.22 -3.92 -3.39
CA VAL A 104 2.50 -2.83 -2.75
C VAL A 104 2.97 -1.51 -3.30
N LEU A 105 2.00 -0.66 -3.67
CA LEU A 105 2.15 0.78 -3.76
C LEU A 105 1.48 1.36 -2.52
N GLY A 106 2.25 2.04 -1.68
CA GLY A 106 1.73 2.67 -0.49
C GLY A 106 1.98 4.16 -0.46
N GLU A 107 1.11 4.85 0.25
CA GLU A 107 1.16 6.28 0.48
C GLU A 107 1.11 6.51 1.98
N VAL A 108 1.96 7.40 2.49
CA VAL A 108 1.98 7.79 3.89
C VAL A 108 1.94 9.31 4.03
N THR A 109 0.85 9.80 4.60
CA THR A 109 0.60 11.22 4.82
C THR A 109 1.51 11.80 5.92
N PRO A 110 1.64 13.13 6.04
CA PRO A 110 2.32 13.77 7.17
C PRO A 110 1.81 13.36 8.55
N GLN A 111 0.52 13.10 8.66
CA GLN A 111 -0.13 12.68 9.90
C GLN A 111 0.07 11.17 10.18
N GLY A 112 0.67 10.43 9.24
CA GLY A 112 0.95 9.00 9.39
C GLY A 112 -0.16 8.09 8.91
N ARG A 113 -1.25 8.60 8.32
CA ARG A 113 -2.25 7.76 7.64
C ARG A 113 -1.59 7.05 6.46
N VAL A 114 -1.85 5.76 6.33
CA VAL A 114 -1.30 4.88 5.31
C VAL A 114 -2.44 4.39 4.41
N TYR A 115 -2.25 4.51 3.10
CA TYR A 115 -3.11 3.92 2.08
C TYR A 115 -2.26 2.99 1.24
N MET A 116 -2.80 1.84 0.86
CA MET A 116 -2.07 0.88 0.06
C MET A 116 -2.95 0.34 -1.05
N THR A 117 -2.31 0.04 -2.18
CA THR A 117 -2.84 -0.80 -3.24
C THR A 117 -1.94 -2.02 -3.37
N MET A 118 -2.54 -3.20 -3.26
CA MET A 118 -1.85 -4.47 -3.35
C MET A 118 -2.10 -5.10 -4.72
N TYR A 119 -1.04 -5.61 -5.33
CA TYR A 119 -1.07 -6.24 -6.64
C TYR A 119 -0.60 -7.69 -6.54
N LYS A 120 -1.23 -8.59 -7.28
CA LYS A 120 -0.64 -9.91 -7.54
C LYS A 120 0.72 -9.75 -8.22
N ALA A 121 1.76 -10.38 -7.69
CA ALA A 121 3.11 -10.20 -8.21
C ALA A 121 3.34 -10.84 -9.59
N ASP A 122 2.53 -11.82 -9.96
CA ASP A 122 2.61 -12.58 -11.22
C ASP A 122 1.82 -11.95 -12.38
N THR A 123 0.66 -11.36 -12.07
CA THR A 123 -0.30 -10.84 -13.07
C THR A 123 -0.40 -9.31 -13.05
N GLY A 124 -0.03 -8.66 -11.95
CA GLY A 124 -0.18 -7.21 -11.78
C GLY A 124 -1.61 -6.76 -11.48
N GLU A 125 -2.56 -7.69 -11.29
CA GLU A 125 -3.94 -7.36 -10.92
C GLU A 125 -4.03 -6.77 -9.52
N VAL A 126 -4.85 -5.73 -9.34
CA VAL A 126 -5.19 -5.20 -8.01
C VAL A 126 -6.03 -6.24 -7.26
N ILE A 127 -5.62 -6.58 -6.05
CA ILE A 127 -6.30 -7.59 -5.21
C ILE A 127 -6.85 -7.05 -3.91
N ASN A 128 -6.36 -5.90 -3.44
CA ASN A 128 -6.80 -5.31 -2.18
C ASN A 128 -6.36 -3.86 -2.07
N ASN A 129 -7.08 -3.09 -1.25
CA ASN A 129 -6.75 -1.73 -0.87
C ASN A 129 -6.67 -1.57 0.65
N PRO A 130 -5.62 -2.10 1.32
CA PRO A 130 -5.47 -1.95 2.76
C PRO A 130 -5.34 -0.48 3.17
N VAL A 131 -5.83 -0.18 4.37
CA VAL A 131 -5.64 1.12 5.01
C VAL A 131 -4.91 0.93 6.32
N GLY A 132 -4.27 1.98 6.81
CA GLY A 132 -3.51 1.89 8.03
C GLY A 132 -3.08 3.23 8.61
N THR A 133 -2.30 3.18 9.68
CA THR A 133 -1.72 4.35 10.33
C THR A 133 -0.40 3.99 11.00
N MET A 134 0.59 4.88 10.86
CA MET A 134 1.84 4.85 11.61
C MET A 134 1.59 5.31 13.05
N VAL A 135 1.82 4.44 14.02
CA VAL A 135 1.60 4.71 15.44
C VAL A 135 2.87 4.43 16.21
N LYS A 136 3.29 5.35 17.09
CA LYS A 136 4.44 5.14 17.97
C LYS A 136 3.98 4.44 19.25
N LYS A 137 4.53 3.26 19.53
CA LYS A 137 4.29 2.50 20.76
C LYS A 137 5.62 2.25 21.45
N GLN A 138 5.73 2.64 22.73
CA GLN A 138 6.94 2.47 23.53
C GLN A 138 8.22 3.01 22.84
N GLY A 139 8.12 4.13 22.13
CA GLY A 139 9.24 4.74 21.42
C GLY A 139 9.51 4.18 20.01
N GLU A 140 8.91 3.06 19.64
CA GLU A 140 9.08 2.41 18.34
C GLU A 140 7.91 2.69 17.41
N TRP A 141 8.18 2.81 16.10
CA TRP A 141 7.12 2.95 15.10
C TRP A 141 6.51 1.59 14.78
N THR A 142 5.19 1.57 14.77
CA THR A 142 4.37 0.43 14.34
C THR A 142 3.49 0.88 13.18
N MET A 143 3.24 -0.02 12.24
CA MET A 143 2.31 0.20 11.13
C MET A 143 1.05 -0.62 11.40
N VAL A 144 -0.03 0.04 11.80
CA VAL A 144 -1.32 -0.62 12.04
C VAL A 144 -2.04 -0.69 10.71
N ASN A 145 -2.26 -1.89 10.20
CA ASN A 145 -2.95 -2.09 8.93
C ASN A 145 -4.22 -2.89 9.17
N GLU A 146 -5.26 -2.57 8.40
CA GLU A 146 -6.49 -3.32 8.31
C GLU A 146 -6.86 -3.53 6.84
N MET A 147 -7.44 -4.69 6.55
CA MET A 147 -7.81 -5.05 5.20
C MET A 147 -8.90 -6.11 5.17
N THR A 148 -9.61 -6.17 4.04
CA THR A 148 -10.40 -7.33 3.64
C THR A 148 -10.08 -7.66 2.19
N SER A 149 -9.61 -8.88 1.91
CA SER A 149 -9.29 -9.34 0.56
C SER A 149 -10.20 -10.48 0.12
N PRO A 150 -10.36 -10.69 -1.19
CA PRO A 150 -10.82 -11.98 -1.70
C PRO A 150 -9.94 -13.12 -1.19
N ALA A 151 -10.55 -14.25 -0.88
CA ALA A 151 -9.89 -15.50 -0.51
C ALA A 151 -10.60 -16.67 -1.19
N GLN A 152 -10.01 -17.87 -1.18
CA GLN A 152 -10.66 -19.04 -1.77
C GLN A 152 -12.00 -19.32 -1.08
N GLY A 153 -13.10 -19.17 -1.82
CA GLY A 153 -14.44 -19.43 -1.31
C GLY A 153 -15.06 -18.32 -0.45
N GLY A 154 -14.51 -17.10 -0.46
CA GLY A 154 -15.07 -15.97 0.28
C GLY A 154 -14.12 -14.77 0.40
N THR A 155 -14.11 -14.15 1.58
CA THR A 155 -13.22 -13.04 1.92
C THR A 155 -12.39 -13.37 3.15
N LEU A 156 -11.29 -12.65 3.33
CA LEU A 156 -10.45 -12.69 4.53
C LEU A 156 -10.25 -11.28 5.04
N SER A 157 -10.61 -11.05 6.29
CA SER A 157 -10.37 -9.81 7.01
C SER A 157 -9.25 -9.99 8.01
N HIS A 158 -8.35 -9.00 8.06
CA HIS A 158 -7.23 -9.00 8.99
C HIS A 158 -6.92 -7.58 9.43
N TRP A 159 -6.55 -7.42 10.69
CA TRP A 159 -5.91 -6.22 11.19
C TRP A 159 -4.74 -6.61 12.09
N ALA A 160 -3.65 -5.84 12.05
CA ALA A 160 -2.50 -6.08 12.91
C ALA A 160 -1.63 -4.84 13.09
N TYR A 161 -1.00 -4.75 14.25
CA TYR A 161 0.21 -3.95 14.43
C TYR A 161 1.37 -4.68 13.76
N MET A 162 1.91 -4.11 12.69
CA MET A 162 3.16 -4.59 12.11
C MET A 162 4.34 -3.94 12.82
N LEU A 163 5.35 -4.76 13.13
CA LEU A 163 6.59 -4.34 13.77
C LEU A 163 7.73 -4.38 12.77
N GLN A 164 8.60 -3.38 12.82
CA GLN A 164 9.84 -3.42 12.05
C GLN A 164 10.73 -4.55 12.60
N SER A 165 11.29 -5.37 11.71
CA SER A 165 12.27 -6.39 12.07
C SER A 165 13.58 -6.17 11.29
N LYS A 166 14.70 -6.20 11.99
CA LYS A 166 16.06 -5.89 11.50
C LYS A 166 16.94 -7.16 11.54
N PRO A 167 18.02 -7.25 10.75
CA PRO A 167 18.90 -8.43 10.69
C PRO A 167 19.48 -9.00 12.01
N GLY A 168 19.37 -8.31 13.14
CA GLY A 168 19.75 -8.85 14.47
C GLY A 168 18.60 -9.48 15.25
N ASP A 169 17.35 -9.16 14.92
CA ASP A 169 16.19 -9.45 15.74
C ASP A 169 15.82 -10.94 15.69
N ARG A 170 15.21 -11.44 16.78
CA ARG A 170 14.69 -12.81 16.82
C ARG A 170 13.69 -13.08 15.69
N THR A 171 12.74 -12.17 15.46
CA THR A 171 11.71 -12.28 14.42
C THR A 171 12.26 -12.21 13.00
N PHE A 172 13.49 -11.71 12.82
CA PHE A 172 14.16 -11.72 11.51
C PHE A 172 14.72 -13.11 11.19
N LYS A 173 15.17 -13.83 12.22
CA LYS A 173 15.75 -15.17 12.11
C LYS A 173 14.69 -16.28 12.15
N ASP A 174 13.60 -16.05 12.87
CA ASP A 174 12.53 -17.01 13.07
C ASP A 174 11.17 -16.30 13.17
N LEU A 175 10.40 -16.36 12.08
CA LEU A 175 9.08 -15.78 11.99
C LEU A 175 8.07 -16.57 12.85
N PRO A 176 7.19 -15.88 13.60
CA PRO A 176 6.33 -16.52 14.60
C PRO A 176 5.44 -17.68 14.09
N PHE A 177 4.88 -17.55 12.88
CA PHE A 177 4.03 -18.59 12.28
C PHE A 177 4.75 -19.42 11.22
N ALA A 178 5.63 -18.81 10.43
CA ALA A 178 6.28 -19.51 9.33
C ALA A 178 7.47 -20.38 9.77
N HIS A 179 8.02 -20.13 10.97
CA HIS A 179 9.22 -20.80 11.52
C HIS A 179 10.41 -20.76 10.55
N GLN A 180 10.61 -19.61 9.92
CA GLN A 180 11.62 -19.35 8.91
C GLN A 180 12.19 -17.95 9.10
N SER A 181 13.45 -17.76 8.70
CA SER A 181 14.01 -16.41 8.61
C SER A 181 13.30 -15.59 7.53
N ILE A 182 13.27 -14.27 7.69
CA ILE A 182 12.68 -13.35 6.70
C ILE A 182 13.29 -13.58 5.29
N PRO A 183 14.63 -13.66 5.12
CA PRO A 183 15.20 -13.92 3.80
C PRO A 183 14.72 -15.23 3.16
N LYS A 184 14.60 -16.31 3.95
CA LYS A 184 14.10 -17.60 3.47
C LYS A 184 12.62 -17.55 3.13
N PHE A 185 11.82 -16.91 3.99
CA PHE A 185 10.38 -16.78 3.77
C PHE A 185 10.05 -15.99 2.50
N MET A 186 10.81 -14.94 2.21
CA MET A 186 10.61 -14.09 1.03
C MET A 186 11.32 -14.60 -0.23
N SER A 187 12.16 -15.64 -0.16
CA SER A 187 12.98 -16.06 -1.30
C SER A 187 12.17 -16.63 -2.46
N SER A 188 10.95 -17.11 -2.20
CA SER A 188 10.02 -17.60 -3.23
C SER A 188 9.31 -16.48 -3.98
N CYS A 189 9.42 -15.22 -3.53
CA CYS A 189 8.75 -14.07 -4.13
C CYS A 189 9.73 -13.15 -4.87
N PRO A 190 9.28 -12.51 -5.96
CA PRO A 190 10.08 -11.50 -6.64
C PRO A 190 10.37 -10.32 -5.70
N LYS A 191 11.48 -9.63 -5.97
CA LYS A 191 11.85 -8.41 -5.23
C LYS A 191 10.83 -7.31 -5.55
N GLY A 192 10.46 -6.51 -4.54
CA GLY A 192 9.53 -5.41 -4.73
C GLY A 192 10.08 -4.36 -5.70
N PRO A 193 9.24 -3.77 -6.58
CA PRO A 193 9.68 -2.85 -7.62
C PRO A 193 10.16 -1.51 -7.03
N PRO A 194 11.19 -0.86 -7.60
CA PRO A 194 11.57 0.50 -7.25
C PRO A 194 10.67 1.54 -7.93
N ILE A 195 10.67 2.77 -7.43
CA ILE A 195 9.99 3.90 -8.09
C ILE A 195 10.95 4.49 -9.14
N ARG A 196 10.54 4.48 -10.42
CA ARG A 196 11.30 5.11 -11.51
C ARG A 196 11.14 6.63 -11.48
N ARG A 197 12.24 7.36 -11.64
CA ARG A 197 12.37 8.81 -11.57
C ARG A 197 13.32 9.28 -12.64
#